data_AF-A0A3P5X2P2-F1
#
_entry.id   AF-A0A3P5X2P2-F1
#
_cell.length_a   1.000
_cell.length_b   1.000
_cell.length_c   1.000
_cell.angle_alpha   90.00
_cell.angle_beta   90.00
_cell.angle_gamma   90.00
#
_symmetry.space_group_name_H-M   'P 1'
#
loop_
_entity.id
_entity.type
_entity.pdbx_description
1 polymer ?
#
loop_
_entity_poly.entity_id
_entity_poly.type
_entity_poly.pdbx_seq_one_letter_code
_entity_poly.pdbx_strand_id
1 'polypeptide(L)'
;MSDRMMIRALMQGLVDKVGGVDAAAALIGARLGTEVSKGSISKRNSGQLSWPLDEIMALEDAAGDPCVRRWLARSLPEIAQGHNLMQAAAEAVRESGEAVSAAMDYASGRGCRSTARKEAQEALTAVKGLASLLEADDG
;
A
#
# COMPACT_ATOMS: atom_id res chain seq x y z
N MET A 1 -3.95 5.70 -17.42
CA MET A 1 -5.34 5.86 -16.94
C MET A 1 -5.41 7.20 -16.23
N SER A 2 -6.39 8.06 -16.48
CA SER A 2 -6.44 9.36 -15.80
C SER A 2 -6.93 9.22 -14.35
N ASP A 3 -6.52 10.12 -13.46
CA ASP A 3 -6.92 10.13 -12.05
C ASP A 3 -8.44 10.16 -11.88
N ARG A 4 -9.13 10.90 -12.75
CA ARG A 4 -10.60 10.93 -12.79
C ARG A 4 -11.20 9.55 -13.08
N MET A 5 -10.61 8.78 -14.00
CA MET A 5 -11.08 7.42 -14.30
C MET A 5 -10.83 6.47 -13.12
N MET A 6 -9.69 6.61 -12.44
CA MET A 6 -9.34 5.79 -11.27
C MET A 6 -10.27 6.07 -10.09
N ILE A 7 -10.45 7.35 -9.73
CA ILE A 7 -11.36 7.77 -8.66
C ILE A 7 -12.77 7.24 -8.94
N ARG A 8 -13.26 7.37 -10.18
CA ARG A 8 -14.59 6.86 -10.56
C ARG A 8 -14.69 5.34 -10.37
N ALA A 9 -13.68 4.58 -10.77
CA ALA A 9 -13.68 3.12 -10.61
C ALA A 9 -13.69 2.70 -9.14
N LEU A 10 -12.85 3.35 -8.30
CA LEU A 10 -12.80 3.10 -6.86
C LEU A 10 -14.12 3.46 -6.18
N MET A 11 -14.69 4.63 -6.51
CA MET A 11 -15.97 5.06 -5.96
C MET A 11 -17.13 4.18 -6.40
N GLN A 12 -17.16 3.69 -7.66
CA GLN A 12 -18.15 2.72 -8.10
C GLN A 12 -18.09 1.44 -7.25
N GLY A 13 -16.88 0.93 -6.98
CA GLY A 13 -16.70 -0.22 -6.10
C GLY A 13 -17.20 0.03 -4.68
N LEU A 14 -16.99 1.24 -4.12
CA LEU A 14 -17.53 1.60 -2.81
C LEU A 14 -19.06 1.69 -2.81
N VAL A 15 -19.65 2.29 -3.85
CA VAL A 15 -21.11 2.38 -4.01
C VAL A 15 -21.72 0.98 -4.05
N ASP A 16 -21.12 0.05 -4.79
CA ASP A 16 -21.60 -1.34 -4.86
C ASP A 16 -21.43 -2.03 -3.49
N LYS A 17 -20.30 -1.81 -2.80
CA LYS A 17 -20.00 -2.39 -1.49
C LYS A 17 -21.01 -1.98 -0.41
N VAL A 18 -21.51 -0.74 -0.43
CA VAL A 18 -22.47 -0.26 0.56
C VAL A 18 -23.93 -0.58 0.22
N GLY A 19 -24.20 -1.30 -0.89
CA GLY A 19 -25.55 -1.70 -1.29
C GLY A 19 -26.18 -0.84 -2.38
N GLY A 20 -25.38 -0.08 -3.12
CA GLY A 20 -25.80 0.66 -4.31
C GLY A 20 -26.04 2.15 -4.07
N VAL A 21 -26.55 2.80 -5.12
CA VAL A 21 -26.62 4.27 -5.24
C VAL A 21 -27.45 4.93 -4.13
N ASP A 22 -28.57 4.32 -3.74
CA ASP A 22 -29.45 4.87 -2.71
C ASP A 22 -28.81 4.80 -1.32
N ALA A 23 -28.16 3.66 -1.01
CA ALA A 23 -27.44 3.48 0.24
C ALA A 23 -26.24 4.44 0.33
N ALA A 24 -25.47 4.59 -0.76
CA ALA A 24 -24.36 5.53 -0.80
C ALA A 24 -24.81 6.98 -0.58
N ALA A 25 -25.90 7.41 -1.22
CA ALA A 25 -26.47 8.74 -1.03
C ALA A 25 -26.89 8.98 0.44
N ALA A 26 -27.58 8.01 1.05
CA ALA A 26 -28.01 8.09 2.44
C ALA A 26 -26.82 8.15 3.42
N LEU A 27 -25.79 7.32 3.20
CA LEU A 27 -24.60 7.28 4.06
C LEU A 27 -23.78 8.57 3.98
N ILE A 28 -23.54 9.09 2.78
CA ILE A 28 -22.83 10.36 2.59
C ILE A 28 -23.64 11.49 3.24
N GLY A 29 -24.95 11.55 2.98
CA GLY A 29 -25.79 12.60 3.52
C GLY A 29 -25.87 12.60 5.04
N ALA A 30 -26.02 11.42 5.65
CA ALA A 30 -26.01 11.26 7.10
C ALA A 30 -24.68 11.72 7.74
N ARG A 31 -23.55 11.50 7.04
CA ARG A 31 -22.23 11.83 7.56
C ARG A 31 -21.84 13.29 7.39
N LEU A 32 -22.24 13.91 6.28
CA LEU A 32 -21.98 15.33 6.00
C LEU A 32 -23.05 16.26 6.58
N GLY A 33 -24.18 15.74 7.04
CA GLY A 33 -25.31 16.55 7.51
C GLY A 33 -26.02 17.29 6.37
N THR A 34 -25.93 16.78 5.14
CA THR A 34 -26.50 17.40 3.94
C THR A 34 -27.36 16.40 3.17
N GLU A 35 -28.35 16.87 2.44
CA GLU A 35 -29.09 15.99 1.54
C GLU A 35 -28.25 15.69 0.29
N VAL A 36 -28.00 14.41 0.01
CA VAL A 36 -27.34 13.95 -1.20
C VAL A 36 -28.34 13.15 -2.03
N SER A 37 -28.58 13.60 -3.27
CA SER A 37 -29.53 12.92 -4.14
C SER A 37 -28.90 11.70 -4.82
N LYS A 38 -29.70 10.65 -5.04
CA LYS A 38 -29.35 9.50 -5.90
C LYS A 38 -28.84 9.94 -7.27
N GLY A 39 -29.49 10.96 -7.85
CA GLY A 39 -29.11 11.50 -9.15
C GLY A 39 -27.70 12.09 -9.18
N SER A 40 -27.26 12.70 -8.09
CA SER A 40 -25.88 13.21 -7.95
C SER A 40 -24.87 12.06 -7.99
N ILE A 41 -25.14 10.98 -7.25
CA ILE A 41 -24.28 9.78 -7.23
C ILE A 41 -24.22 9.14 -8.63
N SER A 42 -25.36 8.96 -9.31
CA SER A 42 -25.39 8.40 -10.68
C SER A 42 -24.64 9.26 -11.70
N LYS A 43 -24.74 10.60 -11.60
CA LYS A 43 -23.98 11.52 -12.46
C LYS A 43 -22.48 11.44 -12.20
N ARG A 44 -22.06 11.22 -10.96
CA ARG A 44 -20.64 11.03 -10.60
C ARG A 44 -20.11 9.69 -11.10
N ASN A 45 -20.86 8.60 -10.94
CA ASN A 45 -20.48 7.28 -11.44
C ASN A 45 -20.45 7.18 -12.97
N SER A 46 -21.29 7.94 -13.68
CA SER A 46 -21.22 8.05 -15.14
C SER A 46 -20.10 9.00 -15.62
N GLY A 47 -19.50 9.79 -14.72
CA GLY A 47 -18.45 10.76 -15.04
C GLY A 47 -18.97 12.09 -15.57
N GLN A 48 -20.29 12.34 -15.52
CA GLN A 48 -20.89 13.64 -15.83
C GLN A 48 -20.56 14.68 -14.76
N LEU A 49 -20.39 14.25 -13.50
CA LEU A 49 -19.91 15.06 -12.40
C LEU A 49 -18.63 14.46 -11.82
N SER A 50 -17.78 15.31 -11.24
CA SER A 50 -16.64 14.85 -10.44
C SER A 50 -17.08 14.49 -9.03
N TRP A 51 -16.33 13.61 -8.37
CA TRP A 51 -16.52 13.28 -6.97
C TRP A 51 -15.87 14.36 -6.07
N PRO A 52 -16.65 15.02 -5.20
CA PRO A 52 -16.11 15.90 -4.16
C PRO A 52 -15.29 15.13 -3.13
N LEU A 53 -14.22 15.73 -2.61
CA LEU A 53 -13.30 15.06 -1.69
C LEU A 53 -13.97 14.67 -0.35
N ASP A 54 -14.80 15.55 0.20
CA ASP A 54 -15.59 15.33 1.41
C ASP A 54 -16.55 14.14 1.25
N GLU A 55 -17.23 14.03 0.12
CA GLU A 55 -18.08 12.87 -0.18
C GLU A 55 -17.30 11.57 -0.35
N ILE A 56 -16.10 11.62 -0.97
CA ILE A 56 -15.20 10.47 -1.06
C ILE A 56 -14.84 9.98 0.34
N MET A 57 -14.36 10.88 1.19
CA MET A 57 -13.96 10.55 2.57
C MET A 57 -15.14 9.99 3.37
N ALA A 58 -16.33 10.60 3.23
CA ALA A 58 -17.53 10.17 3.91
C ALA A 58 -17.93 8.73 3.54
N LEU A 59 -17.89 8.39 2.25
CA LEU A 59 -18.25 7.05 1.78
C LEU A 59 -17.18 6.02 2.13
N GLU A 60 -15.88 6.34 1.99
CA GLU A 60 -14.79 5.46 2.41
C GLU A 60 -14.90 5.08 3.89
N ASP A 61 -15.16 6.06 4.75
CA ASP A 61 -15.30 5.79 6.17
C ASP A 61 -16.57 5.00 6.49
N ALA A 62 -17.69 5.27 5.80
CA ALA A 62 -18.92 4.50 5.96
C ALA A 62 -18.76 3.04 5.49
N ALA A 63 -17.96 2.81 4.45
CA ALA A 63 -17.64 1.49 3.91
C ALA A 63 -16.50 0.78 4.65
N GLY A 64 -15.81 1.47 5.57
CA GLY A 64 -14.61 0.97 6.24
C GLY A 64 -13.45 0.67 5.27
N ASP A 65 -13.37 1.38 4.15
CA ASP A 65 -12.44 1.09 3.06
C ASP A 65 -11.82 2.36 2.47
N PRO A 66 -10.62 2.77 2.95
CA PRO A 66 -9.95 3.98 2.50
C PRO A 66 -9.21 3.75 1.16
N CYS A 67 -9.89 3.23 0.14
CA CYS A 67 -9.26 2.80 -1.11
C CYS A 67 -8.71 3.95 -1.97
N VAL A 68 -9.40 5.09 -2.02
CA VAL A 68 -8.95 6.33 -2.69
C VAL A 68 -7.82 6.96 -1.88
N ARG A 69 -7.96 7.10 -0.55
CA ARG A 69 -6.88 7.61 0.32
C ARG A 69 -5.62 6.74 0.21
N ARG A 70 -5.76 5.41 0.21
CA ARG A 70 -4.65 4.48 0.01
C ARG A 70 -4.03 4.63 -1.38
N TRP A 71 -4.84 4.83 -2.41
CA TRP A 71 -4.33 5.06 -3.76
C TRP A 71 -3.56 6.39 -3.87
N LEU A 72 -4.08 7.48 -3.29
CA LEU A 72 -3.39 8.77 -3.24
C LEU A 72 -2.09 8.68 -2.44
N ALA A 73 -2.12 8.01 -1.29
CA ALA A 73 -0.96 7.77 -0.44
C ALA A 73 0.17 7.03 -1.17
N ARG A 74 -0.14 6.12 -2.10
CA ARG A 74 0.88 5.43 -2.90
C ARG A 74 1.67 6.34 -3.83
N SER A 75 1.14 7.53 -4.15
CA SER A 75 1.85 8.52 -4.97
C SER A 75 2.81 9.39 -4.15
N LEU A 76 2.77 9.29 -2.82
CA LEU A 76 3.64 10.03 -1.92
C LEU A 76 5.03 9.37 -1.83
N PRO A 77 6.12 10.09 -2.15
CA PRO A 77 7.48 9.56 -2.11
C PRO A 77 7.86 8.93 -0.77
N GLU A 78 7.43 9.53 0.34
CA GLU A 78 7.74 9.09 1.71
C GLU A 78 7.14 7.70 2.01
N ILE A 79 5.98 7.37 1.45
CA ILE A 79 5.35 6.06 1.62
C ILE A 79 6.06 5.01 0.76
N ALA A 80 6.46 5.37 -0.46
CA ALA A 80 7.27 4.49 -1.31
C ALA A 80 8.64 4.20 -0.68
N GLN A 81 9.27 5.18 -0.05
CA GLN A 81 10.52 5.02 0.71
C GLN A 81 10.34 4.13 1.94
N GLY A 82 9.30 4.33 2.76
CA GLY A 82 9.03 3.48 3.92
C GLY A 82 8.80 2.01 3.56
N HIS A 83 8.10 1.73 2.46
CA HIS A 83 7.96 0.38 1.93
C HIS A 83 9.28 -0.22 1.46
N ASN A 84 10.15 0.57 0.82
CA ASN A 84 11.48 0.15 0.41
C ASN A 84 12.35 -0.20 1.62
N LEU A 85 12.35 0.63 2.67
CA LEU A 85 13.11 0.37 3.89
C LEU A 85 12.65 -0.92 4.59
N MET A 86 11.34 -1.11 4.74
CA MET A 86 10.80 -2.34 5.35
C MET A 86 11.17 -3.59 4.55
N GLN A 87 11.10 -3.51 3.21
CA GLN A 87 11.48 -4.62 2.34
C GLN A 87 12.97 -4.94 2.46
N ALA A 88 13.84 -3.93 2.42
CA ALA A 88 15.28 -4.09 2.58
C ALA A 88 15.64 -4.67 3.96
N ALA A 89 14.95 -4.26 5.02
CA ALA A 89 15.14 -4.80 6.37
C ALA A 89 14.76 -6.29 6.44
N ALA A 90 13.62 -6.68 5.85
CA ALA A 90 13.19 -8.07 5.81
C ALA A 90 14.17 -8.96 5.03
N GLU A 91 14.67 -8.45 3.90
CA GLU A 91 15.67 -9.15 3.09
C GLU A 91 17.00 -9.29 3.83
N ALA A 92 17.48 -8.24 4.50
CA ALA A 92 18.68 -8.28 5.33
C ALA A 92 18.57 -9.33 6.46
N VAL A 93 17.41 -9.43 7.11
CA VAL A 93 17.16 -10.43 8.16
C VAL A 93 17.16 -11.85 7.57
N ARG A 94 16.46 -12.07 6.45
CA ARG A 94 16.38 -13.39 5.80
C ARG A 94 17.78 -13.88 5.41
N GLU A 95 18.50 -13.08 4.64
CA GLU A 95 19.82 -13.41 4.12
C GLU A 95 20.85 -13.62 5.25
N SER A 96 20.78 -12.79 6.32
CA SER A 96 21.62 -12.99 7.50
C SER A 96 21.35 -14.32 8.20
N GLY A 97 20.08 -14.73 8.29
CA GLY A 97 19.69 -16.02 8.86
C GLY A 97 20.21 -17.20 8.02
N GLU A 98 20.08 -17.11 6.70
CA GLU A 98 20.59 -18.11 5.74
C GLU A 98 22.11 -18.23 5.83
N ALA A 99 22.84 -17.10 5.90
CA ALA A 99 24.28 -17.07 6.08
C ALA A 99 24.73 -17.74 7.39
N VAL A 100 24.07 -17.43 8.52
CA VAL A 100 24.37 -18.04 9.82
C VAL A 100 24.09 -19.54 9.80
N SER A 101 22.96 -19.97 9.21
CA SER A 101 22.62 -21.39 9.09
C SER A 101 23.65 -22.14 8.26
N ALA A 102 24.04 -21.62 7.09
CA ALA A 102 25.03 -22.24 6.22
C ALA A 102 26.42 -22.30 6.88
N ALA A 103 26.80 -21.27 7.65
CA ALA A 103 28.03 -21.28 8.43
C ALA A 103 28.02 -22.36 9.53
N MET A 104 26.91 -22.52 10.24
CA MET A 104 26.75 -23.58 11.24
C MET A 104 26.80 -24.97 10.61
N ASP A 105 26.13 -25.18 9.47
CA ASP A 105 26.15 -26.46 8.76
C ASP A 105 27.56 -26.81 8.26
N TYR A 106 28.31 -25.82 7.75
CA TYR A 106 29.71 -26.02 7.40
C TYR A 106 30.56 -26.37 8.63
N ALA A 107 30.39 -25.64 9.74
CA ALA A 107 31.13 -25.89 10.99
C ALA A 107 30.81 -27.28 11.59
N SER A 108 29.58 -27.77 11.43
CA SER A 108 29.17 -29.10 11.88
C SER A 108 29.50 -30.22 10.88
N GLY A 109 30.16 -29.92 9.76
CA GLY A 109 30.49 -30.90 8.70
C GLY A 109 29.30 -31.39 7.87
N ARG A 110 28.13 -30.76 7.98
CA ARG A 110 26.91 -31.09 7.22
C ARG A 110 26.78 -30.28 5.92
N GLY A 111 27.51 -29.17 5.82
CA GLY A 111 27.52 -28.26 4.67
C GLY A 111 28.91 -28.11 4.05
N CYS A 112 29.00 -27.34 2.96
CA CYS A 112 30.25 -27.05 2.27
C CYS A 112 30.64 -25.57 2.36
N ARG A 113 31.95 -25.31 2.31
CA ARG A 113 32.53 -23.97 2.43
C ARG A 113 32.02 -23.00 1.34
N SER A 114 31.75 -23.51 0.14
CA SER A 114 31.29 -22.68 -0.98
C SER A 114 29.88 -22.12 -0.74
N THR A 115 28.97 -22.93 -0.20
CA THR A 115 27.62 -22.47 0.16
C THR A 115 27.70 -21.46 1.30
N ALA A 116 28.40 -21.77 2.40
CA ALA A 116 28.56 -20.81 3.50
C ALA A 116 29.14 -19.46 3.04
N ARG A 117 30.11 -19.48 2.11
CA ARG A 117 30.67 -18.25 1.52
C ARG A 117 29.68 -17.50 0.65
N LYS A 118 28.87 -18.20 -0.14
CA LYS A 118 27.84 -17.61 -1.01
C LYS A 118 26.80 -16.88 -0.17
N GLU A 119 26.19 -17.58 0.79
CA GLU A 119 25.13 -17.02 1.65
C GLU A 119 25.67 -15.84 2.48
N ALA A 120 26.91 -15.91 2.99
CA ALA A 120 27.54 -14.78 3.67
C ALA A 120 27.72 -13.54 2.77
N GLN A 121 27.98 -13.74 1.48
CA GLN A 121 28.10 -12.64 0.52
C GLN A 121 26.74 -12.02 0.17
N GLU A 122 25.68 -12.84 0.10
CA GLU A 122 24.31 -12.39 -0.12
C GLU A 122 23.82 -11.57 1.09
N ALA A 123 24.05 -12.05 2.32
CA ALA A 123 23.81 -11.29 3.56
C ALA A 123 24.55 -9.94 3.59
N LEU A 124 25.84 -9.92 3.24
CA LEU A 124 26.61 -8.68 3.14
C LEU A 124 26.03 -7.70 2.12
N THR A 125 25.50 -8.21 1.01
CA THR A 125 24.89 -7.38 -0.04
C THR A 125 23.57 -6.78 0.44
N ALA A 126 22.72 -7.59 1.07
CA ALA A 126 21.44 -7.15 1.62
C ALA A 126 21.60 -6.11 2.75
N VAL A 127 22.52 -6.36 3.69
CA VAL A 127 22.81 -5.42 4.80
C VAL A 127 23.38 -4.11 4.28
N LYS A 128 24.24 -4.13 3.25
CA LYS A 128 24.73 -2.90 2.60
C LYS A 128 23.59 -2.13 1.93
N GLY A 129 22.69 -2.83 1.24
CA GLY A 129 21.49 -2.20 0.65
C GLY A 129 20.64 -1.50 1.70
N LEU A 130 20.40 -2.14 2.84
CA LEU A 130 19.70 -1.53 3.97
C LEU A 130 20.43 -0.31 4.54
N ALA A 131 21.74 -0.40 4.75
CA ALA A 131 22.53 0.72 5.27
C ALA A 131 22.47 1.94 4.35
N SER A 132 22.62 1.75 3.03
CA SER A 132 22.51 2.84 2.06
C SER A 132 21.15 3.53 2.07
N LEU A 133 20.07 2.80 2.34
CA LEU A 133 18.72 3.38 2.46
C LEU A 133 18.57 4.20 3.74
N LEU A 134 19.14 3.75 4.86
CA LEU A 134 19.12 4.48 6.11
C LEU A 134 19.94 5.77 6.03
N GLU A 135 21.10 5.74 5.38
CA GLU A 135 21.95 6.93 5.17
C GLU A 135 21.30 7.96 4.22
N ALA A 136 20.45 7.52 3.30
CA ALA A 136 19.72 8.39 2.40
C ALA A 136 18.54 9.13 3.07
N ASP A 137 18.10 8.69 4.26
CA ASP A 137 16.99 9.28 5.02
C ASP A 137 17.45 10.42 5.95
N ASP A 138 18.77 10.58 6.16
CA ASP A 138 19.39 11.62 7.00
C ASP A 138 19.61 12.98 6.27
N GLY A 139 19.04 13.17 5.06
CA GLY A 139 19.20 14.37 4.22
C GLY A 139 17.89 15.02 3.79
#